data_AF-A0A920M8E7-F1
#
_entry.id   AF-A0A920M8E7-F1
#
_cell.length_a   1.000
_cell.length_b   1.000
_cell.length_c   1.000
_cell.angle_alpha   90.00
_cell.angle_beta   90.00
_cell.angle_gamma   90.00
#
_symmetry.space_group_name_H-M   'P 1'
#
loop_
_entity.id
_entity.type
_entity.pdbx_description
1 polymer ?
#
loop_
_entity_poly.entity_id
_entity_poly.type
_entity_poly.pdbx_seq_one_letter_code
_entity_poly.pdbx_strand_id
1 'polypeptide(L)' 'MIAEKVQVLSKSAQKKSSQPILWESKGEDKYKLTEVEKKTHGTDIIIYLSEEKT' A
#
# COMPACT_ATOMS: atom_id res chain seq x y z
N MET A 1 -0.74 1.07 18.93
CA MET A 1 -1.36 0.70 17.62
C MET A 1 -1.03 -0.75 17.30
N ILE A 2 -1.63 -1.39 16.28
CA ILE A 2 -1.33 -2.80 15.90
C ILE A 2 -0.21 -2.89 14.85
N ALA A 3 -0.05 -1.84 14.05
CA ALA A 3 0.93 -1.76 12.98
C ALA A 3 1.77 -0.50 13.11
N GLU A 4 3.05 -0.59 12.74
CA GLU A 4 3.98 0.53 12.60
C GLU A 4 3.82 1.24 11.25
N LYS A 5 3.38 0.48 10.23
CA LYS A 5 3.25 0.97 8.86
C LYS A 5 2.26 0.12 8.08
N VAL A 6 1.52 0.75 7.18
CA VAL A 6 0.65 0.08 6.21
C VAL A 6 1.05 0.53 4.82
N GLN A 7 1.13 -0.43 3.90
CA GLN A 7 1.30 -0.21 2.48
C GLN A 7 0.11 -0.79 1.72
N VAL A 8 -0.38 -0.04 0.74
CA VAL A 8 -1.46 -0.45 -0.16
C VAL A 8 -0.95 -0.31 -1.58
N LEU A 9 -0.77 -1.44 -2.25
CA LEU A 9 -0.37 -1.51 -3.65
C LEU A 9 -1.58 -1.86 -4.51
N SER A 10 -2.06 -0.91 -5.32
CA SER A 10 -3.27 -1.12 -6.12
C SER A 10 -3.01 -0.88 -7.62
N LYS A 11 -3.57 -1.77 -8.45
CA LYS A 11 -3.68 -1.62 -9.91
C LYS A 11 -5.12 -1.85 -10.33
N SER A 12 -5.76 -0.83 -10.90
CA SER A 12 -7.15 -0.91 -11.32
C SER A 12 -7.33 -1.89 -12.47
N ALA A 13 -8.38 -2.73 -12.41
CA ALA A 13 -8.76 -3.61 -13.52
C ALA A 13 -9.56 -2.89 -14.62
N GLN A 14 -10.19 -1.76 -14.30
CA GLN A 14 -11.08 -1.04 -15.23
C GLN A 14 -10.31 -0.16 -16.21
N LYS A 15 -9.10 0.28 -15.84
CA LYS A 15 -8.25 1.13 -16.66
C LYS A 15 -7.15 0.27 -17.28
N LYS A 16 -7.25 0.00 -18.59
CA LYS A 16 -6.28 -0.86 -19.33
C LYS A 16 -4.82 -0.43 -19.16
N SER A 17 -4.56 0.87 -19.00
CA SER A 17 -3.23 1.45 -18.77
C SER A 17 -3.09 2.06 -17.37
N SER A 18 -3.78 1.53 -16.36
CA SER A 18 -3.63 2.08 -15.01
C SER A 18 -2.21 1.85 -14.51
N GLN A 19 -1.49 2.95 -14.27
CA GLN A 19 -0.25 2.89 -13.52
C GLN A 19 -0.56 2.37 -12.11
N PRO A 20 0.12 1.32 -11.64
CA PRO A 20 0.00 0.88 -10.26
C PRO A 20 0.52 1.95 -9.30
N ILE A 21 -0.19 2.12 -8.19
CA ILE A 21 0.16 3.09 -7.15
C ILE A 21 0.41 2.35 -5.85
N LEU A 22 1.52 2.69 -5.21
CA LEU A 22 1.82 2.36 -3.83
C LEU A 22 1.45 3.55 -2.94
N TRP A 23 0.53 3.33 -2.03
CA TRP A 23 0.25 4.21 -0.91
C TRP A 23 0.93 3.67 0.35
N GLU A 24 1.58 4.53 1.12
CA GLU A 24 2.24 4.17 2.38
C GLU A 24 1.88 5.19 3.48
N SER A 25 1.53 4.71 4.67
CA SER A 25 1.34 5.55 5.86
C SER A 25 1.75 4.82 7.14
N LYS A 26 2.20 5.61 8.12
CA LYS A 26 2.47 5.17 9.50
C LYS A 26 1.28 5.38 10.45
N GLY A 27 0.13 5.83 9.94
CA GLY A 27 -1.04 6.18 10.78
C GLY A 27 -0.97 7.57 11.39
N GLU A 28 -0.15 8.45 10.82
CA GLU A 28 -0.05 9.87 11.16
C GLU A 28 -0.76 10.74 10.08
N ASP A 29 -0.66 12.05 10.18
CA ASP A 29 -1.31 13.00 9.25
C ASP A 29 -0.76 12.97 7.81
N LYS A 30 0.35 12.26 7.59
CA LYS A 30 1.05 12.17 6.30
C LYS A 30 1.00 10.77 5.71
N TYR A 31 0.97 10.73 4.39
CA TYR A 31 1.13 9.53 3.59
C TYR A 31 2.00 9.83 2.37
N LYS A 32 2.53 8.77 1.75
CA LYS A 32 3.31 8.85 0.51
C LYS A 32 2.60 8.08 -0.60
N LEU A 33 2.55 8.67 -1.78
CA LEU A 33 2.16 8.00 -3.02
C LEU A 33 3.39 7.80 -3.89
N THR A 34 3.53 6.63 -4.49
CA THR A 34 4.65 6.32 -5.39
C THR A 34 4.15 5.45 -6.53
N GLU A 35 4.57 5.78 -7.75
CA GLU A 35 4.33 4.93 -8.92
C GLU A 35 5.27 3.73 -8.86
N VAL A 36 4.71 2.54 -9.05
CA VAL A 36 5.45 1.28 -8.98
C VAL A 36 4.99 0.32 -10.06
N GLU A 37 5.72 -0.76 -10.25
CA GLU A 37 5.30 -1.84 -11.14
C GLU A 37 4.46 -2.89 -10.40
N LYS A 38 3.39 -3.35 -11.04
CA LYS A 38 2.54 -4.44 -10.56
C LYS A 38 2.05 -5.23 -11.78
N LYS A 39 2.29 -6.54 -11.78
CA LYS A 39 1.91 -7.41 -12.90
C LYS A 39 0.40 -7.60 -12.96
N THR A 40 -0.23 -7.92 -11.82
CA THR A 40 -1.65 -8.25 -11.72
C THR A 40 -2.52 -7.06 -11.31
N HIS A 41 -3.77 -7.04 -11.77
CA HIS A 41 -4.78 -6.13 -11.23
C HIS A 41 -5.18 -6.53 -9.80
N GLY A 42 -5.81 -5.60 -9.08
CA GLY A 42 -6.23 -5.80 -7.69
C GLY A 42 -5.36 -5.02 -6.69
N THR A 43 -5.64 -5.23 -5.41
CA THR A 43 -5.07 -4.47 -4.30
C THR A 43 -4.41 -5.42 -3.30
N ASP A 44 -3.14 -5.18 -3.01
CA ASP A 44 -2.38 -5.89 -1.99
C ASP A 44 -2.22 -4.95 -0.79
N ILE A 45 -2.57 -5.43 0.41
CA ILE A 45 -2.43 -4.69 1.66
C ILE A 45 -1.36 -5.37 2.50
N ILE A 46 -0.29 -4.64 2.79
CA ILE A 46 0.86 -5.10 3.56
C ILE A 46 0.87 -4.34 4.88
N ILE A 47 0.79 -5.08 5.99
CA ILE A 47 0.76 -4.53 7.34
C ILE A 47 2.06 -4.90 8.03
N TYR A 48 2.82 -3.89 8.45
CA TYR A 48 4.02 -4.05 9.25
C TYR A 48 3.59 -4.01 10.72
N LEU A 49 3.50 -5.17 11.35
CA LEU A 49 3.11 -5.30 12.76
C LEU A 49 4.14 -4.66 13.68
N SER A 50 3.67 -4.08 14.78
CA SER A 50 4.57 -3.48 15.78
C SER A 50 5.34 -4.51 16.58
N GLU A 51 6.61 -4.23 16.89
CA GLU A 51 7.49 -5.13 17.67
C GLU A 51 6.88 -5.55 19.02
N GLU A 52 6.12 -4.65 19.68
CA GLU A 52 5.44 -4.92 20.96
C GLU A 52 4.38 -6.03 20.90
N LYS A 53 4.10 -6.60 19.73
CA LYS A 53 3.05 -7.61 19.51
C LYS A 53 3.59 -8.93 18.93
N THR A 54 4.89 -9.17 19.04
CA THR A 54 5.53 -10.47 18.73
C THR A 54 5.79 -11.25 20.00
#